data_AF-A0A530Y415-F1
#
_entry.id   AF-A0A530Y415-F1
#
_cell.length_a   1.000
_cell.length_b   1.000
_cell.length_c   1.000
_cell.angle_alpha   90.00
_cell.angle_beta   90.00
_cell.angle_gamma   90.00
#
_symmetry.space_group_name_H-M   'P 1'
#
loop_
_entity.id
_entity.type
_entity.pdbx_description
1 polymer ?
#
loop_
_entity_poly.entity_id
_entity_poly.type
_entity_poly.pdbx_seq_one_letter_code
_entity_poly.pdbx_strand_id
1 'polypeptide(L)' 'VSNKLDGGPGKPVSAGGAGYSCIAELRMIEIIAAGEPTTPFLGLGDIVRIEMKDRIGHSIFGAIEQKVEKYGE' A
#
# COMPACT_ATOMS: atom_id res chain seq x y z
N VAL A 1 9.81 -11.38 -0.82
CA VAL A 1 9.42 -11.99 0.47
C VAL A 1 7.94 -11.68 0.67
N SER A 2 7.08 -12.69 0.82
CA SER A 2 5.65 -12.48 1.06
C SER A 2 5.42 -12.23 2.56
N ASN A 3 4.53 -11.30 2.90
CA ASN A 3 4.15 -11.03 4.28
C ASN A 3 3.24 -12.16 4.78
N LYS A 4 3.84 -13.31 5.12
CA LYS A 4 3.11 -14.40 5.78
C LYS A 4 2.86 -14.05 7.24
N LEU A 5 1.65 -14.36 7.73
CA LEU A 5 1.28 -14.26 9.13
C LEU A 5 0.88 -15.65 9.60
N ASP A 6 1.67 -16.25 10.49
CA ASP A 6 1.41 -17.58 11.07
C ASP A 6 1.13 -18.69 10.04
N GLY A 7 1.81 -18.61 8.89
CA GLY A 7 1.64 -19.55 7.78
C GLY A 7 0.50 -19.23 6.81
N GLY A 8 -0.36 -18.27 7.16
CA GLY A 8 -1.40 -17.71 6.30
C GLY A 8 -0.98 -16.43 5.56
N PRO A 9 -1.87 -15.88 4.72
CA PRO A 9 -1.65 -14.57 4.11
C PRO A 9 -1.54 -13.47 5.17
N GLY A 10 -0.77 -12.43 4.88
CA GLY A 10 -0.68 -11.24 5.71
C GLY A 10 -2.02 -10.54 5.90
N LYS A 11 -2.05 -9.60 6.85
CA LYS A 11 -3.22 -8.75 7.12
C LYS A 11 -2.89 -7.28 6.84
N PRO A 12 -3.89 -6.46 6.46
CA PRO A 12 -3.69 -5.03 6.40
C PRO A 12 -3.36 -4.47 7.78
N VAL A 13 -2.71 -3.29 7.82
CA VAL A 13 -2.35 -2.60 9.07
C VAL A 13 -3.59 -2.33 9.93
N SER A 14 -4.72 -1.98 9.30
CA SER A 14 -6.01 -1.78 9.96
C SER A 14 -6.54 -3.02 10.68
N ALA A 15 -6.09 -4.22 10.31
CA ALA A 15 -6.45 -5.49 10.94
C ALA A 15 -5.29 -6.10 11.77
N GLY A 16 -4.31 -5.27 12.16
CA GLY A 16 -3.20 -5.67 13.02
C GLY A 16 -2.06 -6.41 12.33
N GLY A 17 -1.99 -6.40 10.99
CA GLY A 17 -0.88 -6.97 10.23
C GLY A 17 0.18 -5.94 9.82
N ALA A 18 1.22 -6.42 9.15
CA ALA A 18 2.30 -5.58 8.60
C ALA A 18 1.95 -4.93 7.24
N GLY A 19 0.76 -5.22 6.68
CA GLY A 19 0.40 -4.83 5.31
C GLY A 19 0.92 -5.81 4.26
N TYR A 20 0.98 -5.35 3.02
CA TYR A 20 1.38 -6.14 1.85
C TYR A 20 2.50 -5.43 1.10
N SER A 21 3.38 -6.20 0.46
CA SER A 21 4.52 -5.61 -0.27
C SER A 21 4.11 -5.04 -1.63
N CYS A 22 3.03 -5.55 -2.22
CA CYS A 22 2.50 -5.04 -3.47
C CYS A 22 0.97 -5.13 -3.53
N ILE A 23 0.36 -4.24 -4.31
CA ILE A 23 -1.10 -4.23 -4.52
C ILE A 23 -1.59 -5.52 -5.19
N ALA A 24 -0.76 -6.17 -5.99
CA ALA A 24 -1.07 -7.46 -6.61
C ALA A 24 -1.22 -8.58 -5.55
N GLU A 25 -0.38 -8.59 -4.52
CA GLU A 25 -0.47 -9.54 -3.40
C GLU A 25 -1.77 -9.33 -2.62
N LEU A 26 -2.09 -8.08 -2.24
CA LEU A 26 -3.33 -7.74 -1.55
C LEU A 26 -4.56 -8.17 -2.36
N ARG A 27 -4.64 -7.76 -3.62
CA ARG A 27 -5.79 -8.07 -4.49
C ARG A 27 -5.95 -9.57 -4.75
N MET A 28 -4.86 -10.33 -4.81
CA MET A 28 -4.93 -11.79 -4.93
C MET A 28 -5.54 -12.41 -3.68
N ILE A 29 -5.17 -11.92 -2.50
CA ILE A 29 -5.75 -12.37 -1.22
C ILE A 29 -7.23 -12.01 -1.13
N GLU A 30 -7.62 -10.82 -1.56
CA GLU A 30 -9.03 -10.40 -1.65
C GLU A 30 -9.85 -11.32 -2.55
N ILE A 31 -9.31 -11.69 -3.72
CA ILE A 31 -9.97 -12.65 -4.63
C ILE A 31 -10.14 -14.01 -3.95
N ILE A 32 -9.11 -14.52 -3.26
CA ILE A 32 -9.19 -15.81 -2.56
C ILE A 32 -10.23 -15.76 -1.42
N ALA A 33 -10.30 -14.64 -0.69
CA ALA A 33 -11.14 -14.52 0.50
C ALA A 33 -12.60 -14.12 0.21
N ALA A 34 -12.83 -13.25 -0.78
CA ALA A 34 -14.11 -12.60 -1.06
C ALA A 34 -14.58 -12.75 -2.52
N GLY A 35 -13.79 -13.39 -3.39
CA GLY A 35 -14.14 -13.66 -4.79
C GLY A 35 -13.78 -12.54 -5.76
N GLU A 36 -13.50 -11.32 -5.27
CA GLU A 36 -13.15 -10.17 -6.09
C GLU A 36 -12.14 -9.25 -5.39
N PRO A 37 -11.34 -8.48 -6.14
CA PRO A 37 -10.49 -7.45 -5.56
C PRO A 37 -11.31 -6.21 -5.21
N THR A 38 -11.19 -5.74 -3.97
CA THR A 38 -11.92 -4.56 -3.46
C THR A 38 -11.02 -3.33 -3.35
N THR A 39 -9.70 -3.50 -3.23
CA THR A 39 -8.76 -2.39 -3.21
C THR A 39 -8.55 -1.85 -4.64
N PRO A 40 -8.87 -0.57 -4.92
CA PRO A 40 -8.69 0.02 -6.24
C PRO A 40 -7.22 0.31 -6.54
N PHE A 41 -6.89 0.42 -7.83
CA PHE A 41 -5.66 1.11 -8.23
C PHE A 41 -5.80 2.62 -7.99
N LEU A 42 -4.68 3.34 -8.04
CA LEU A 42 -4.69 4.80 -7.99
C LEU A 42 -5.50 5.37 -9.16
N GLY A 43 -6.34 6.35 -8.85
CA GLY A 43 -7.13 7.13 -9.80
C GLY A 43 -6.62 8.56 -9.95
N LEU A 44 -7.21 9.30 -10.90
CA LEU A 44 -6.91 10.72 -11.09
C LEU A 44 -7.26 11.53 -9.83
N GLY A 45 -6.34 12.40 -9.42
CA GLY A 45 -6.48 13.22 -8.22
C GLY A 45 -5.93 12.58 -6.95
N ASP A 46 -5.64 11.28 -6.94
CA ASP A 46 -5.00 10.63 -5.80
C ASP A 46 -3.60 11.20 -5.55
N ILE A 47 -3.22 11.29 -4.27
CA ILE A 47 -1.90 11.76 -3.85
C ILE A 47 -1.15 10.60 -3.20
N VAL A 48 0.04 10.30 -3.73
CA VAL A 48 0.97 9.33 -3.15
C VAL A 48 2.07 10.10 -2.43
N ARG A 49 2.23 9.83 -1.14
CA ARG A 49 3.31 10.37 -0.31
C ARG A 49 4.22 9.25 0.18
N ILE A 50 5.52 9.36 -0.11
CA ILE A 50 6.57 8.47 0.38
C ILE A 50 7.57 9.30 1.18
N GLU A 51 7.78 8.94 2.43
CA GLU A 51 8.75 9.60 3.32
C GLU A 51 9.47 8.59 4.21
N MET A 52 10.71 8.91 4.58
CA MET A 52 11.46 8.17 5.60
C MET A 52 11.74 9.10 6.77
N LYS A 53 11.38 8.66 7.98
CA LYS A 53 11.62 9.40 9.22
C LYS A 53 12.71 8.74 10.05
N ASP A 54 13.49 9.55 10.74
CA ASP A 54 14.43 9.08 11.75
C ASP A 54 13.67 8.60 13.02
N ARG A 55 14.43 8.17 14.03
CA ARG A 55 13.88 7.64 15.28
C ARG A 55 13.07 8.66 16.10
N ILE A 56 13.27 9.96 15.85
CA ILE A 56 12.58 11.05 16.55
C ILE A 56 11.51 11.72 15.67
N GLY A 57 11.26 11.17 14.47
CA GLY A 57 10.18 11.57 13.58
C GLY A 57 10.54 12.62 12.54
N HIS A 58 11.80 13.05 12.45
CA HIS A 58 12.22 14.02 11.43
C HIS A 58 12.41 13.34 10.07
N SER A 59 12.00 14.02 9.01
CA SER A 59 12.22 13.53 7.65
C SER A 59 13.71 13.53 7.31
N ILE A 60 14.21 12.38 6.84
CA ILE A 60 15.63 12.22 6.48
C ILE A 60 15.92 12.79 5.08
N PHE A 61 14.98 12.61 4.15
CA PHE A 61 15.16 12.92 2.72
C PHE A 61 14.14 13.93 2.18
N GLY A 62 13.27 14.48 3.02
CA GLY A 62 12.02 15.09 2.59
C GLY A 62 10.96 14.04 2.25
N ALA A 63 9.96 14.43 1.47
CA ALA A 63 8.91 13.54 1.00
C ALA A 63 8.76 13.64 -0.51
N ILE A 64 8.62 12.48 -1.15
CA ILE A 64 8.08 12.39 -2.50
C ILE A 64 6.57 12.49 -2.34
N GLU A 65 5.96 13.52 -2.91
CA GLU A 65 4.52 13.74 -2.88
C GLU A 65 4.03 14.05 -4.29
N GLN A 66 3.26 13.14 -4.87
CA GLN A 66 2.86 13.21 -6.26
C GLN A 66 1.37 13.00 -6.40
N LYS A 67 0.73 13.86 -7.18
CA LYS A 67 -0.66 13.70 -7.58
C LYS A 67 -0.73 12.92 -8.89
N VAL A 68 -1.64 11.96 -8.97
CA VAL A 68 -1.91 11.23 -10.19
C VAL A 68 -2.72 12.14 -11.10
N GLU A 69 -2.11 12.53 -12.22
CA GLU A 69 -2.72 13.42 -13.20
C GLU A 69 -2.74 12.77 -14.58
N LYS A 70 -3.61 13.30 -15.43
CA LYS A 70 -3.67 12.86 -16.81
C LYS A 70 -2.44 13.39 -17.53
N TYR A 71 -1.77 12.54 -18.31
CA TYR A 71 -0.61 12.96 -19.09
C TYR A 71 -0.99 14.06 -20.09
N GLY A 72 -0.31 15.21 -20.00
CA GLY A 72 -0.47 16.34 -20.93
C GLY A 72 -1.50 17.40 -20.53
N GLU A 73 -1.95 17.40 -19.28
CA GLU A 73 -2.75 18.48 -18.68
C GLU A 73 -1.88 19.41 -17.81
#